data_AF-F4GHH4-F1
#
_entry.id   AF-F4GHH4-F1
#
_cell.length_a   1.000
_cell.length_b   1.000
_cell.length_c   1.000
_cell.angle_alpha   90.00
_cell.angle_beta   90.00
_cell.angle_gamma   90.00
#
_symmetry.space_group_name_H-M   'P 1'
#
loop_
_entity.id
_entity.type
_entity.pdbx_description
1 polymer ?
#
loop_
_entity_poly.entity_id
_entity_poly.type
_entity_poly.pdbx_seq_one_letter_code
_entity_poly.pdbx_strand_id
1 'polypeptide(L)'
;MMRKKELVMVLVALCVSVSLPALDLSEIVDTSKKNSPLMQSYILQRDNSALSITKSDLGKQFQIQAGGGLTWTGRQDGPVTDTLYTISATPDVSVILPNEGDTTLRFSLGDSGARIERQEAGGTTANTYSMTPTLTASHTFNFGKTDDDKSDFLILQSTLLKDSSFISNELAFESDVYTKLIAILEAQKSLISIERQIESTEQAIENALKLGAMTKDSVSYKGQELTLLTLKNTRTATLSRLELAKEQYRVATGLVYDNVKNIPLPKLDFTPLTGGNTSVLLKQVAWQIAQEDYELEKTKTETSKLVLNGTGGVRVSKKDNEQTTYAGGQVFAGATLTQNNFSVYGQAGVSNLGTGTSATPTVTIGGTWRNQVTAESDQITLKQLENKVLIAQLDYNDAITSYTITAGNLQNSIASWKDKDAQIQIQSDYNLKSLDYSRNLLAVGLGTQDAVADAEILVRQDEYDQAISLLNGLVLENQIKTMLI
;
A
#
# COMPACT_ATOMS: atom_id res chain seq x y z
N MET A 1 35.23 -52.82 41.50
CA MET A 1 36.52 -52.73 40.78
C MET A 1 36.18 -52.69 39.29
N MET A 2 36.78 -51.76 38.53
CA MET A 2 36.44 -51.32 37.15
C MET A 2 35.13 -50.51 37.00
N ARG A 3 35.08 -49.32 36.40
CA ARG A 3 36.09 -48.31 36.02
C ARG A 3 35.34 -46.96 35.83
N LYS A 4 35.62 -45.97 36.69
CA LYS A 4 35.10 -44.58 36.66
C LYS A 4 35.66 -43.73 35.49
N LYS A 5 35.85 -44.31 34.29
CA LYS A 5 36.53 -43.62 33.17
C LYS A 5 35.71 -43.37 31.91
N GLU A 6 34.43 -43.79 31.86
CA GLU A 6 33.59 -43.59 30.66
C GLU A 6 32.47 -42.54 30.82
N LEU A 7 32.21 -42.03 32.03
CA LEU A 7 31.17 -41.00 32.25
C LEU A 7 31.66 -39.55 32.07
N VAL A 8 32.98 -39.33 32.01
CA VAL A 8 33.59 -37.99 31.85
C VAL A 8 33.71 -37.59 30.37
N MET A 9 33.45 -38.51 29.43
CA MET A 9 33.65 -38.28 27.99
C MET A 9 32.36 -38.04 27.20
N VAL A 10 31.19 -37.96 27.87
CA VAL A 10 29.89 -37.67 27.23
C VAL A 10 29.31 -36.30 27.66
N LEU A 11 29.83 -35.66 28.71
CA LEU A 11 29.38 -34.33 29.16
C LEU A 11 30.23 -33.16 28.62
N VAL A 12 31.24 -33.42 27.78
CA VAL A 12 32.09 -32.38 27.13
C VAL A 12 31.84 -32.32 25.61
N ALA A 13 30.92 -33.13 25.08
CA ALA A 13 30.59 -33.20 23.66
C ALA A 13 29.45 -32.24 23.24
N LEU A 14 29.27 -31.11 23.93
CA LEU A 14 28.30 -30.06 23.56
C LEU A 14 28.95 -28.69 23.27
N CYS A 15 30.23 -28.67 22.88
CA CYS A 15 30.97 -27.42 22.62
C CYS A 15 31.63 -27.31 21.23
N VAL A 16 31.16 -28.05 20.22
CA VAL A 16 31.55 -27.77 18.82
C VAL A 16 30.32 -27.80 17.91
N SER A 17 29.37 -26.91 18.15
CA SER A 17 28.62 -26.35 17.04
C SER A 17 29.59 -25.44 16.29
N VAL A 18 29.90 -25.81 15.04
CA VAL A 18 30.64 -25.00 14.08
C VAL A 18 30.17 -23.55 14.20
N SER A 19 31.07 -22.66 14.61
CA SER A 19 30.81 -21.22 14.64
C SER A 19 30.69 -20.75 13.19
N LEU A 20 29.47 -20.78 12.65
CA LEU A 20 29.10 -19.75 11.70
C LEU A 20 29.25 -18.41 12.45
N PRO A 21 29.81 -17.38 11.80
CA PRO A 21 30.03 -16.10 12.48
C PRO A 21 28.68 -15.54 12.92
N ALA A 22 28.55 -15.25 14.22
CA ALA A 22 27.44 -14.50 14.77
C ALA A 22 27.24 -13.22 13.93
N LEU A 23 26.05 -13.05 13.37
CA LEU A 23 25.72 -11.93 12.49
C LEU A 23 25.47 -10.65 13.29
N ASP A 24 25.92 -9.51 12.76
CA ASP A 24 25.56 -8.20 13.29
C ASP A 24 24.06 -7.92 13.06
N LEU A 25 23.42 -7.20 13.98
CA LEU A 25 21.98 -6.91 13.89
C LEU A 25 21.60 -6.20 12.57
N SER A 26 22.45 -5.31 12.06
CA SER A 26 22.23 -4.64 10.77
C SER A 26 22.21 -5.63 9.60
N GLU A 27 23.12 -6.60 9.59
CA GLU A 27 23.18 -7.64 8.55
C GLU A 27 21.97 -8.58 8.62
N ILE A 28 21.50 -8.90 9.84
CA ILE A 28 20.25 -9.64 10.05
C ILE A 28 19.08 -8.89 9.43
N VAL A 29 18.93 -7.60 9.72
CA VAL A 29 17.83 -6.78 9.19
C VAL A 29 17.89 -6.68 7.66
N ASP A 30 19.05 -6.35 7.10
CA ASP A 30 19.23 -6.21 5.64
C ASP A 30 18.95 -7.51 4.89
N THR A 31 19.42 -8.63 5.42
CA THR A 31 19.19 -9.95 4.83
C THR A 31 17.72 -10.35 4.96
N SER A 32 17.09 -10.04 6.09
CA SER A 32 15.66 -10.29 6.33
C SER A 32 14.79 -9.51 5.34
N LYS A 33 15.11 -8.23 5.08
CA LYS A 33 14.40 -7.41 4.09
C LYS A 33 14.48 -7.98 2.68
N LYS A 34 15.64 -8.52 2.28
CA LYS A 34 15.84 -9.12 0.95
C LYS A 34 15.07 -10.43 0.76
N ASN A 35 14.98 -11.25 1.82
CA ASN A 35 14.42 -12.59 1.73
C ASN A 35 12.93 -12.67 2.10
N SER A 36 12.37 -11.64 2.76
CA SER A 36 10.99 -11.68 3.25
C SER A 36 9.96 -11.52 2.12
N PRO A 37 9.02 -12.47 1.96
CA PRO A 37 7.88 -12.33 1.04
C PRO A 37 6.99 -11.13 1.37
N LEU A 38 6.93 -10.76 2.66
CA LEU A 38 6.16 -9.60 3.11
C LEU A 38 6.76 -8.30 2.55
N MET A 39 8.09 -8.18 2.58
CA MET A 39 8.78 -7.02 2.01
C MET A 39 8.59 -6.93 0.49
N GLN A 40 8.63 -8.07 -0.21
CA GLN A 40 8.32 -8.14 -1.64
C GLN A 40 6.91 -7.65 -1.94
N SER A 41 5.92 -8.03 -1.10
CA SER A 41 4.54 -7.52 -1.22
C SER A 41 4.48 -6.00 -1.06
N TYR A 42 5.19 -5.42 -0.09
CA TYR A 42 5.23 -3.96 0.11
C TYR A 42 5.86 -3.23 -1.08
N ILE A 43 6.93 -3.78 -1.67
CA ILE A 43 7.55 -3.24 -2.88
C ILE A 43 6.56 -3.27 -4.05
N LEU A 44 5.88 -4.40 -4.27
CA LEU A 44 4.87 -4.53 -5.34
C LEU A 44 3.68 -3.58 -5.14
N GLN A 45 3.23 -3.36 -3.90
CA GLN A 45 2.18 -2.39 -3.59
C GLN A 45 2.61 -0.95 -3.91
N ARG A 46 3.84 -0.57 -3.53
CA ARG A 46 4.42 0.73 -3.88
C ARG A 46 4.50 0.93 -5.39
N ASP A 47 5.00 -0.07 -6.11
CA ASP A 47 5.18 -0.02 -7.56
C ASP A 47 3.82 0.02 -8.29
N ASN A 48 2.83 -0.76 -7.84
CA ASN A 48 1.46 -0.69 -8.37
C ASN A 48 0.81 0.68 -8.13
N SER A 49 1.01 1.27 -6.96
CA SER A 49 0.54 2.64 -6.67
C SER A 49 1.24 3.68 -7.57
N ALA A 50 2.55 3.54 -7.82
CA ALA A 50 3.27 4.41 -8.75
C ALA A 50 2.75 4.27 -10.19
N LEU A 51 2.46 3.05 -10.64
CA LEU A 51 1.84 2.80 -11.94
C LEU A 51 0.43 3.38 -12.03
N SER A 52 -0.36 3.31 -10.95
CA SER A 52 -1.70 3.92 -10.89
C SER A 52 -1.65 5.44 -11.00
N ILE A 53 -0.70 6.10 -10.31
CA ILE A 53 -0.46 7.54 -10.41
C ILE A 53 -0.07 7.89 -11.85
N THR A 54 0.91 7.17 -12.42
CA THR A 54 1.36 7.38 -13.80
C THR A 54 0.22 7.20 -14.81
N LYS A 55 -0.65 6.19 -14.60
CA LYS A 55 -1.82 5.96 -15.45
C LYS A 55 -2.83 7.12 -15.37
N SER A 56 -3.01 7.71 -14.20
CA SER A 56 -3.84 8.90 -14.03
C SER A 56 -3.26 10.10 -14.80
N ASP A 57 -1.94 10.30 -14.73
CA ASP A 57 -1.26 11.39 -15.44
C ASP A 57 -1.31 11.23 -16.96
N LEU A 58 -1.20 10.01 -17.48
CA LEU A 58 -1.34 9.72 -18.91
C LEU A 58 -2.73 10.14 -19.45
N GLY A 59 -3.77 10.11 -18.61
CA GLY A 59 -5.11 10.59 -18.99
C GLY A 59 -5.14 12.09 -19.31
N LYS A 60 -4.24 12.88 -18.72
CA LYS A 60 -4.09 14.33 -18.94
C LYS A 60 -3.19 14.67 -20.13
N GLN A 61 -2.62 13.68 -20.82
CA GLN A 61 -1.71 13.91 -21.95
C GLN A 61 -2.45 13.88 -23.29
N PHE A 62 -1.77 14.31 -24.35
CA PHE A 62 -2.25 14.20 -25.71
C PHE A 62 -2.58 12.74 -26.08
N GLN A 63 -3.79 12.49 -26.55
CA GLN A 63 -4.24 11.14 -26.89
C GLN A 63 -4.56 11.01 -28.38
N ILE A 64 -4.16 9.89 -28.96
CA ILE A 64 -4.62 9.43 -30.28
C ILE A 64 -5.33 8.11 -30.06
N GLN A 65 -6.59 8.02 -30.48
CA GLN A 65 -7.33 6.76 -30.52
C GLN A 65 -7.65 6.43 -31.96
N ALA A 66 -7.37 5.21 -32.39
CA ALA A 66 -7.74 4.70 -33.70
C ALA A 66 -8.67 3.51 -33.52
N GLY A 67 -9.79 3.53 -34.21
CA GLY A 67 -10.83 2.52 -34.16
C GLY A 67 -11.34 2.19 -35.56
N GLY A 68 -12.20 1.18 -35.61
CA GLY A 68 -12.95 0.86 -36.81
C GLY A 68 -13.71 -0.44 -36.67
N GLY A 69 -14.89 -0.50 -37.28
CA GLY A 69 -15.66 -1.73 -37.43
C GLY A 69 -15.56 -2.27 -38.85
N LEU A 70 -15.64 -3.58 -39.00
CA LEU A 70 -15.95 -4.22 -40.27
C LEU A 70 -17.29 -4.93 -40.11
N THR A 71 -18.26 -4.56 -40.94
CA THR A 71 -19.57 -5.21 -41.01
C THR A 71 -19.71 -5.87 -42.37
N TRP A 72 -20.00 -7.16 -42.37
CA TRP A 72 -20.43 -7.88 -43.55
C TRP A 72 -21.89 -8.28 -43.39
N THR A 73 -22.71 -7.95 -44.39
CA THR A 73 -24.10 -8.39 -44.45
C THR A 73 -24.33 -9.04 -45.80
N GLY A 74 -24.56 -10.35 -45.79
CA GLY A 74 -25.08 -11.10 -46.92
C GLY A 74 -26.55 -11.39 -46.70
N ARG A 75 -27.41 -10.98 -47.63
CA ARG A 75 -28.81 -11.42 -47.66
C ARG A 75 -28.94 -12.51 -48.73
N GLN A 76 -29.38 -13.70 -48.31
CA GLN A 76 -29.81 -14.77 -49.20
C GLN A 76 -31.31 -14.98 -48.93
N ASP A 77 -32.16 -14.13 -49.52
CA ASP A 77 -33.61 -14.29 -49.44
C ASP A 77 -34.13 -14.83 -50.77
N GLY A 78 -34.69 -16.03 -50.74
CA GLY A 78 -35.32 -16.67 -51.90
C GLY A 78 -34.39 -17.52 -52.79
N PRO A 79 -34.92 -18.14 -53.85
CA PRO A 79 -34.11 -18.91 -54.81
C PRO A 79 -32.95 -18.05 -55.31
N VAL A 80 -31.87 -18.70 -55.76
CA VAL A 80 -30.47 -18.21 -55.98
C VAL A 80 -30.31 -16.97 -56.91
N THR A 81 -31.39 -16.28 -57.24
CA THR A 81 -31.53 -15.31 -58.34
C THR A 81 -31.27 -13.84 -57.97
N ASP A 82 -31.11 -13.46 -56.70
CA ASP A 82 -30.75 -12.08 -56.31
C ASP A 82 -29.88 -12.09 -55.03
N THR A 83 -28.57 -11.87 -55.16
CA THR A 83 -27.65 -11.85 -54.02
C THR A 83 -27.11 -10.44 -53.79
N LEU A 84 -27.40 -9.89 -52.61
CA LEU A 84 -26.85 -8.62 -52.14
C LEU A 84 -25.79 -8.88 -51.07
N TYR A 85 -24.56 -8.47 -51.36
CA TYR A 85 -23.47 -8.46 -50.39
C TYR A 85 -23.05 -7.02 -50.11
N THR A 86 -23.06 -6.65 -48.84
CA THR A 86 -22.53 -5.36 -48.36
C THR A 86 -21.35 -5.64 -47.42
N ILE A 87 -20.20 -5.08 -47.76
CA ILE A 87 -19.05 -4.97 -46.86
C ILE A 87 -18.95 -3.49 -46.50
N SER A 88 -19.04 -3.13 -45.23
CA SER A 88 -18.72 -1.79 -44.74
C SER A 88 -17.61 -1.82 -43.71
N ALA A 89 -16.78 -0.80 -43.74
CA ALA A 89 -15.69 -0.51 -42.83
C ALA A 89 -15.88 0.92 -42.32
N THR A 90 -15.71 1.14 -41.03
CA THR A 90 -15.89 2.44 -40.39
C THR A 90 -14.63 2.89 -39.67
N PRO A 91 -13.47 3.03 -40.35
CA PRO A 91 -12.26 3.45 -39.67
C PRO A 91 -12.40 4.88 -39.14
N ASP A 92 -11.92 5.10 -37.93
CA ASP A 92 -11.94 6.37 -37.26
C ASP A 92 -10.64 6.62 -36.46
N VAL A 93 -10.22 7.88 -36.42
CA VAL A 93 -9.09 8.36 -35.64
C VAL A 93 -9.54 9.59 -34.89
N SER A 94 -9.44 9.59 -33.56
CA SER A 94 -9.67 10.76 -32.72
C SER A 94 -8.36 11.22 -32.09
N VAL A 95 -8.21 12.53 -32.01
CA VAL A 95 -7.11 13.23 -31.37
C VAL A 95 -7.71 14.10 -30.27
N ILE A 96 -7.29 13.89 -29.03
CA ILE A 96 -7.76 14.63 -27.86
C ILE A 96 -6.59 15.46 -27.34
N LEU A 97 -6.78 16.78 -27.28
CA LEU A 97 -5.76 17.70 -26.81
C LEU A 97 -5.82 17.85 -25.28
N PRO A 98 -4.67 17.96 -24.61
CA PRO A 98 -4.61 18.17 -23.16
C PRO A 98 -4.86 19.65 -22.85
N ASN A 99 -6.12 20.08 -22.91
CA ASN A 99 -6.54 21.44 -22.56
C ASN A 99 -7.88 21.45 -21.82
N GLU A 100 -8.16 22.54 -21.12
CA GLU A 100 -9.36 22.73 -20.28
C GLU A 100 -10.69 22.63 -21.05
N GLY A 101 -10.65 22.66 -22.38
CA GLY A 101 -11.84 22.65 -23.22
C GLY A 101 -12.15 21.30 -23.88
N ASP A 102 -11.52 20.20 -23.44
CA ASP A 102 -11.72 18.85 -23.97
C ASP A 102 -11.68 18.80 -25.51
N THR A 103 -10.70 19.49 -26.10
CA THR A 103 -10.69 19.66 -27.55
C THR A 103 -10.48 18.32 -28.24
N THR A 104 -11.47 17.92 -29.04
CA THR A 104 -11.44 16.65 -29.76
C THR A 104 -11.51 16.90 -31.26
N LEU A 105 -10.55 16.36 -32.00
CA LEU A 105 -10.54 16.31 -33.45
C LEU A 105 -10.74 14.86 -33.87
N ARG A 106 -11.82 14.55 -34.58
CA ARG A 106 -12.13 13.20 -35.05
C ARG A 106 -12.18 13.17 -36.56
N PHE A 107 -11.31 12.37 -37.15
CA PHE A 107 -11.34 12.01 -38.55
C PHE A 107 -11.98 10.63 -38.69
N SER A 108 -12.91 10.44 -39.62
CA SER A 108 -13.46 9.13 -39.94
C SER A 108 -13.68 9.02 -41.44
N LEU A 109 -13.48 7.84 -42.04
CA LEU A 109 -13.87 7.61 -43.44
C LEU A 109 -15.39 7.38 -43.59
N GLY A 110 -16.15 7.48 -42.49
CA GLY A 110 -17.57 7.18 -42.40
C GLY A 110 -17.86 5.73 -42.74
N ASP A 111 -19.10 5.42 -43.13
CA ASP A 111 -19.41 4.15 -43.78
C ASP A 111 -18.66 4.08 -45.12
N SER A 112 -17.50 3.43 -45.11
CA SER A 112 -16.73 3.11 -46.30
C SER A 112 -17.01 1.67 -46.69
N GLY A 113 -17.59 1.42 -47.85
CA GLY A 113 -18.10 0.09 -48.15
C GLY A 113 -18.23 -0.20 -49.62
N ALA A 114 -18.21 -1.50 -49.91
CA ALA A 114 -18.51 -2.06 -51.22
C ALA A 114 -19.86 -2.79 -51.12
N ARG A 115 -20.79 -2.39 -51.99
CA ARG A 115 -22.05 -3.07 -52.22
C ARG A 115 -21.97 -3.77 -53.57
N ILE A 116 -22.17 -5.08 -53.58
CA ILE A 116 -22.21 -5.90 -54.80
C ILE A 116 -23.64 -6.38 -54.99
N GLU A 117 -24.23 -6.00 -56.11
CA GLU A 117 -25.57 -6.43 -56.52
C GLU A 117 -25.45 -7.26 -57.79
N ARG A 118 -25.91 -8.53 -57.73
CA ARG A 118 -25.91 -9.46 -58.87
C ARG A 118 -27.35 -9.81 -59.26
N GLN A 119 -27.75 -9.43 -60.47
CA GLN A 119 -28.95 -9.93 -61.15
C GLN A 119 -28.57 -10.94 -62.25
N GLU A 120 -29.26 -12.07 -62.37
CA GLU A 120 -29.13 -12.95 -63.55
C GLU A 120 -30.34 -12.85 -64.50
N ALA A 121 -30.08 -12.28 -65.67
CA ALA A 121 -30.42 -12.75 -67.02
C ALA A 121 -30.30 -11.56 -68.00
N GLY A 122 -29.11 -11.35 -68.56
CA GLY A 122 -28.93 -10.37 -69.65
C GLY A 122 -28.33 -9.00 -69.30
N GLY A 123 -27.61 -8.87 -68.18
CA GLY A 123 -26.75 -7.72 -67.86
C GLY A 123 -27.35 -6.87 -66.75
N THR A 124 -26.75 -6.75 -65.58
CA THR A 124 -25.45 -6.10 -65.34
C THR A 124 -25.04 -6.42 -63.89
N THR A 125 -23.78 -6.74 -63.61
CA THR A 125 -23.28 -6.73 -62.21
C THR A 125 -22.96 -5.29 -61.85
N ALA A 126 -23.50 -4.78 -60.75
CA ALA A 126 -23.23 -3.42 -60.29
C ALA A 126 -22.50 -3.45 -58.94
N ASN A 127 -21.24 -3.04 -58.95
CA ASN A 127 -20.41 -2.83 -57.77
C ASN A 127 -20.44 -1.34 -57.43
N THR A 128 -21.03 -0.99 -56.30
CA THR A 128 -20.99 0.39 -55.78
C THR A 128 -20.02 0.46 -54.62
N TYR A 129 -18.98 1.27 -54.76
CA TYR A 129 -18.08 1.66 -53.69
C TYR A 129 -18.48 3.03 -53.19
N SER A 130 -18.61 3.22 -51.89
CA SER A 130 -18.83 4.54 -51.30
C SER A 130 -17.96 4.76 -50.09
N MET A 131 -17.54 6.01 -49.88
CA MET A 131 -16.95 6.44 -48.61
C MET A 131 -17.53 7.81 -48.25
N THR A 132 -17.60 8.07 -46.95
CA THR A 132 -18.07 9.35 -46.43
C THR A 132 -17.04 9.90 -45.44
N PRO A 133 -15.84 10.32 -45.91
CA PRO A 133 -14.89 10.99 -45.04
C PRO A 133 -15.52 12.17 -44.32
N THR A 134 -15.30 12.23 -43.01
CA THR A 134 -15.76 13.27 -42.10
C THR A 134 -14.61 13.73 -41.23
N LEU A 135 -14.56 15.03 -40.98
CA LEU A 135 -13.73 15.65 -39.96
C LEU A 135 -14.66 16.38 -39.01
N THR A 136 -14.62 15.99 -37.74
CA THR A 136 -15.35 16.63 -36.65
C THR A 136 -14.37 17.29 -35.70
N ALA A 137 -14.65 18.52 -35.30
CA ALA A 137 -13.95 19.21 -34.24
C ALA A 137 -14.97 19.62 -33.16
N SER A 138 -14.62 19.44 -31.89
CA SER A 138 -15.41 19.95 -30.78
C SER A 138 -14.52 20.59 -29.73
N HIS A 139 -15.02 21.66 -29.12
CA HIS A 139 -14.36 22.38 -28.04
C HIS A 139 -15.41 22.88 -27.05
N THR A 140 -15.09 22.82 -25.77
CA THR A 140 -15.95 23.31 -24.69
C THR A 140 -15.33 24.55 -24.06
N PHE A 141 -16.10 25.63 -23.96
CA PHE A 141 -15.80 26.76 -23.08
C PHE A 141 -16.64 26.64 -21.81
N ASN A 142 -15.99 26.65 -20.65
CA ASN A 142 -16.66 26.75 -19.35
C ASN A 142 -16.50 28.19 -18.85
N PHE A 143 -17.60 28.83 -18.43
CA PHE A 143 -17.60 30.20 -17.94
C PHE A 143 -17.78 30.23 -16.42
N GLY A 144 -16.71 30.47 -15.66
CA GLY A 144 -16.66 30.56 -14.19
C GLY A 144 -15.34 30.01 -13.64
N LYS A 145 -15.32 29.45 -12.40
CA LYS A 145 -14.12 28.76 -11.89
C LYS A 145 -13.87 27.52 -12.76
N THR A 146 -12.76 27.52 -13.49
CA THR A 146 -12.31 26.42 -14.37
C THR A 146 -11.19 25.60 -13.76
N ASP A 147 -10.54 26.14 -12.73
CA ASP A 147 -9.44 25.49 -12.01
C ASP A 147 -10.01 24.32 -11.18
N ASP A 148 -9.68 23.09 -11.60
CA ASP A 148 -9.98 21.85 -10.91
C ASP A 148 -8.70 21.28 -10.28
N ASP A 149 -8.35 21.84 -9.12
CA ASP A 149 -7.19 21.40 -8.32
C ASP A 149 -7.40 20.01 -7.70
N LYS A 150 -8.63 19.46 -7.76
CA LYS A 150 -8.96 18.15 -7.18
C LYS A 150 -8.06 17.06 -7.72
N SER A 151 -7.79 17.09 -9.02
CA SER A 151 -6.94 16.09 -9.66
C SER A 151 -5.52 16.12 -9.11
N ASP A 152 -4.99 17.31 -8.81
CA ASP A 152 -3.66 17.50 -8.24
C ASP A 152 -3.62 17.11 -6.76
N PHE A 153 -4.68 17.44 -6.00
CA PHE A 153 -4.82 16.95 -4.61
C PHE A 153 -4.94 15.42 -4.52
N LEU A 154 -5.63 14.77 -5.47
CA LEU A 154 -5.71 13.30 -5.55
C LEU A 154 -4.35 12.67 -5.87
N ILE A 155 -3.56 13.29 -6.75
CA ILE A 155 -2.19 12.85 -7.05
C ILE A 155 -1.30 13.03 -5.80
N LEU A 156 -1.39 14.18 -5.13
CA LEU A 156 -0.67 14.45 -3.89
C LEU A 156 -1.03 13.42 -2.81
N GLN A 157 -2.33 13.19 -2.58
CA GLN A 157 -2.82 12.20 -1.62
C GLN A 157 -2.28 10.80 -1.94
N SER A 158 -2.37 10.37 -3.20
CA SER A 158 -1.88 9.06 -3.64
C SER A 158 -0.37 8.92 -3.48
N THR A 159 0.38 9.98 -3.75
CA THR A 159 1.85 10.02 -3.60
C THR A 159 2.25 9.92 -2.13
N LEU A 160 1.63 10.74 -1.27
CA LEU A 160 1.85 10.72 0.18
C LEU A 160 1.50 9.35 0.78
N LEU A 161 0.36 8.76 0.41
CA LEU A 161 -0.05 7.42 0.84
C LEU A 161 0.97 6.36 0.42
N LYS A 162 1.43 6.40 -0.84
CA LYS A 162 2.41 5.45 -1.37
C LYS A 162 3.73 5.51 -0.59
N ASP A 163 4.29 6.71 -0.44
CA ASP A 163 5.61 6.87 0.19
C ASP A 163 5.54 6.60 1.70
N SER A 164 4.54 7.16 2.39
CA SER A 164 4.37 6.95 3.83
C SER A 164 4.05 5.51 4.19
N SER A 165 3.18 4.83 3.43
CA SER A 165 2.85 3.42 3.71
C SER A 165 4.05 2.51 3.50
N PHE A 166 4.85 2.74 2.44
CA PHE A 166 6.04 1.93 2.19
C PHE A 166 7.06 2.04 3.33
N ILE A 167 7.42 3.28 3.71
CA ILE A 167 8.41 3.49 4.78
C ILE A 167 7.87 3.00 6.12
N SER A 168 6.59 3.25 6.44
CA SER A 168 5.97 2.77 7.68
C SER A 168 5.97 1.24 7.76
N ASN A 169 5.68 0.56 6.64
CA ASN A 169 5.71 -0.89 6.55
C ASN A 169 7.13 -1.45 6.69
N GLU A 170 8.13 -0.77 6.13
CA GLU A 170 9.54 -1.13 6.29
C GLU A 170 10.00 -1.04 7.75
N LEU A 171 9.69 0.07 8.43
CA LEU A 171 10.01 0.28 9.84
C LEU A 171 9.23 -0.67 10.76
N ALA A 172 7.99 -1.00 10.42
CA ALA A 172 7.18 -1.98 11.13
C ALA A 172 7.76 -3.39 10.99
N PHE A 173 8.25 -3.75 9.79
CA PHE A 173 8.93 -5.02 9.57
C PHE A 173 10.21 -5.12 10.41
N GLU A 174 11.06 -4.08 10.42
CA GLU A 174 12.25 -4.05 11.28
C GLU A 174 11.88 -4.21 12.77
N SER A 175 10.83 -3.53 13.22
CA SER A 175 10.36 -3.62 14.61
C SER A 175 9.84 -5.03 14.96
N ASP A 176 9.19 -5.72 14.01
CA ASP A 176 8.80 -7.13 14.18
C ASP A 176 10.03 -8.02 14.32
N VAL A 177 11.08 -7.83 13.49
CA VAL A 177 12.35 -8.57 13.62
C VAL A 177 12.94 -8.39 15.02
N TYR A 178 13.03 -7.15 15.52
CA TYR A 178 13.52 -6.88 16.88
C TYR A 178 12.65 -7.57 17.94
N THR A 179 11.32 -7.54 17.78
CA THR A 179 10.38 -8.19 18.71
C THR A 179 10.55 -9.71 18.73
N LYS A 180 10.79 -10.34 17.58
CA LYS A 180 11.09 -11.78 17.51
C LYS A 180 12.40 -12.12 18.21
N LEU A 181 13.43 -11.29 18.04
CA LEU A 181 14.71 -11.46 18.74
C LEU A 181 14.54 -11.31 20.25
N ILE A 182 13.79 -10.32 20.72
CA ILE A 182 13.46 -10.14 22.15
C ILE A 182 12.81 -11.41 22.71
N ALA A 183 11.82 -11.98 22.03
CA ALA A 183 11.13 -13.20 22.50
C ALA A 183 12.08 -14.40 22.65
N ILE A 184 13.06 -14.54 21.74
CA ILE A 184 14.09 -15.59 21.82
C ILE A 184 15.00 -15.34 23.03
N LEU A 185 15.49 -14.11 23.20
CA LEU A 185 16.37 -13.72 24.30
C LEU A 185 15.70 -13.87 25.67
N GLU A 186 14.41 -13.50 25.79
CA GLU A 186 13.63 -13.69 27.02
C GLU A 186 13.48 -15.17 27.38
N ALA A 187 13.19 -16.03 26.40
CA ALA A 187 13.10 -17.47 26.61
C ALA A 187 14.45 -18.07 27.02
N GLN A 188 15.55 -17.65 26.39
CA GLN A 188 16.92 -18.07 26.77
C GLN A 188 17.29 -17.61 28.18
N LYS A 189 17.02 -16.35 28.53
CA LYS A 189 17.22 -15.80 29.88
C LYS A 189 16.45 -16.62 30.92
N SER A 190 15.18 -16.93 30.64
CA SER A 190 14.34 -17.74 31.53
C SER A 190 14.89 -19.16 31.72
N LEU A 191 15.38 -19.80 30.66
CA LEU A 191 15.99 -21.13 30.75
C LEU A 191 17.20 -21.14 31.66
N ILE A 192 18.08 -20.14 31.58
CA ILE A 192 19.25 -20.02 32.45
C ILE A 192 18.82 -19.99 33.93
N SER A 193 17.79 -19.21 34.26
CA SER A 193 17.26 -19.15 35.63
C SER A 193 16.67 -20.49 36.09
N ILE A 194 15.89 -21.15 35.23
CA ILE A 194 15.21 -22.42 35.56
C ILE A 194 16.23 -23.54 35.73
N GLU A 195 17.24 -23.61 34.86
CA GLU A 195 18.29 -24.62 34.92
C GLU A 195 19.11 -24.50 36.22
N ARG A 196 19.41 -23.27 36.64
CA ARG A 196 20.09 -23.04 37.92
C ARG A 196 19.23 -23.45 39.12
N GLN A 197 17.94 -23.14 39.11
CA GLN A 197 17.01 -23.57 40.17
C GLN A 197 16.87 -25.09 40.25
N ILE A 198 16.86 -25.78 39.10
CA ILE A 198 16.86 -27.25 39.03
C ILE A 198 18.13 -27.79 39.67
N GLU A 199 19.30 -27.31 39.24
CA GLU A 199 20.60 -27.76 39.76
C GLU A 199 20.70 -27.55 41.28
N SER A 200 20.37 -26.35 41.76
CA SER A 200 20.39 -26.02 43.19
C SER A 200 19.44 -26.91 44.00
N THR A 201 18.24 -27.18 43.49
CA THR A 201 17.27 -28.06 44.17
C THR A 201 17.74 -29.52 44.18
N GLU A 202 18.32 -30.02 43.08
CA GLU A 202 18.89 -31.36 43.01
C GLU A 202 20.04 -31.54 43.99
N GLN A 203 20.96 -30.58 44.05
CA GLN A 203 22.08 -30.59 45.00
C GLN A 203 21.59 -30.50 46.46
N ALA A 204 20.58 -29.65 46.74
CA ALA A 204 19.99 -29.55 48.08
C ALA A 204 19.36 -30.87 48.54
N ILE A 205 18.60 -31.55 47.66
CA ILE A 205 18.04 -32.88 47.91
C ILE A 205 19.17 -33.88 48.20
N GLU A 206 20.19 -33.92 47.35
CA GLU A 206 21.30 -34.86 47.48
C GLU A 206 22.07 -34.66 48.80
N ASN A 207 22.38 -33.42 49.14
CA ASN A 207 23.12 -33.07 50.35
C ASN A 207 22.35 -33.41 51.62
N ALA A 208 21.06 -33.08 51.70
CA ALA A 208 20.29 -33.38 52.90
C ALA A 208 19.96 -34.89 53.04
N LEU A 209 19.92 -35.65 51.94
CA LEU A 209 19.91 -37.12 52.01
C LEU A 209 21.25 -37.67 52.54
N LYS A 210 22.40 -37.18 52.04
CA LYS A 210 23.73 -37.60 52.50
C LYS A 210 23.98 -37.28 53.97
N LEU A 211 23.52 -36.12 54.43
CA LEU A 211 23.63 -35.68 55.82
C LEU A 211 22.60 -36.33 56.75
N GLY A 212 21.67 -37.13 56.22
CA GLY A 212 20.59 -37.75 56.99
C GLY A 212 19.56 -36.75 57.54
N ALA A 213 19.58 -35.51 57.06
CA ALA A 213 18.65 -34.45 57.47
C ALA A 213 17.24 -34.68 56.90
N MET A 214 17.10 -35.50 55.86
CA MET A 214 15.81 -35.97 55.33
C MET A 214 15.86 -37.45 54.96
N THR A 215 14.70 -38.09 54.87
CA THR A 215 14.53 -39.44 54.32
C THR A 215 13.61 -39.42 53.10
N LYS A 216 13.74 -40.41 52.21
CA LYS A 216 12.92 -40.49 50.98
C LYS A 216 11.41 -40.62 51.23
N ASP A 217 11.03 -41.11 52.40
CA ASP A 217 9.63 -41.26 52.81
C ASP A 217 9.10 -40.01 53.55
N SER A 218 9.97 -39.03 53.82
CA SER A 218 9.55 -37.81 54.51
C SER A 218 8.71 -36.89 53.61
N VAL A 219 7.76 -36.20 54.24
CA VAL A 219 6.95 -35.15 53.56
C VAL A 219 7.84 -34.06 52.97
N SER A 220 8.95 -33.73 53.63
CA SER A 220 9.93 -32.74 53.15
C SER A 220 10.59 -33.17 51.84
N TYR A 221 11.04 -34.42 51.74
CA TYR A 221 11.58 -34.97 50.48
C TYR A 221 10.54 -34.93 49.37
N LYS A 222 9.30 -35.38 49.65
CA LYS A 222 8.21 -35.37 48.66
C LYS A 222 7.84 -33.96 48.18
N GLY A 223 7.91 -32.96 49.06
CA GLY A 223 7.72 -31.56 48.70
C GLY A 223 8.81 -31.02 47.76
N GLN A 224 10.07 -31.35 48.01
CA GLN A 224 11.18 -30.96 47.13
C GLN A 224 11.16 -31.70 45.78
N GLU A 225 10.78 -32.99 45.79
CA GLU A 225 10.58 -33.78 44.56
C GLU A 225 9.48 -33.18 43.67
N LEU A 226 8.37 -32.73 44.26
CA LEU A 226 7.31 -32.03 43.53
C LEU A 226 7.77 -30.67 42.97
N THR A 227 8.55 -29.93 43.75
CA THR A 227 9.13 -28.64 43.30
C THR A 227 10.05 -28.86 42.11
N LEU A 228 10.93 -29.85 42.18
CA LEU A 228 11.82 -30.23 41.09
C LEU A 228 11.04 -30.66 39.83
N LEU A 229 9.98 -31.45 40.00
CA LEU A 229 9.10 -31.84 38.89
C LEU A 229 8.45 -30.63 38.23
N THR A 230 8.00 -29.66 39.03
CA THR A 230 7.41 -28.40 38.54
C THR A 230 8.43 -27.57 37.76
N LEU A 231 9.66 -27.46 38.25
CA LEU A 231 10.75 -26.77 37.54
C LEU A 231 11.09 -27.48 36.22
N LYS A 232 11.17 -28.82 36.20
CA LYS A 232 11.42 -29.61 34.98
C LYS A 232 10.30 -29.47 33.94
N ASN A 233 9.04 -29.41 34.39
CA ASN A 233 7.90 -29.13 33.53
C ASN A 233 7.98 -27.70 32.97
N THR A 234 8.33 -26.72 33.80
CA THR A 234 8.51 -25.32 33.38
C THR A 234 9.64 -25.21 32.35
N ARG A 235 10.77 -25.91 32.55
CA ARG A 235 11.87 -25.99 31.57
C ARG A 235 11.39 -26.51 30.23
N THR A 236 10.64 -27.60 30.24
CA THR A 236 10.08 -28.20 29.01
C THR A 236 9.16 -27.23 28.29
N ALA A 237 8.29 -26.53 29.03
CA ALA A 237 7.41 -25.52 28.46
C ALA A 237 8.20 -24.33 27.88
N THR A 238 9.24 -23.85 28.56
CA THR A 238 10.08 -22.75 28.06
C THR A 238 10.92 -23.17 26.85
N LEU A 239 11.40 -24.41 26.78
CA LEU A 239 12.06 -24.95 25.57
C LEU A 239 11.10 -24.97 24.38
N SER A 240 9.85 -25.42 24.57
CA SER A 240 8.84 -25.37 23.50
C SER A 240 8.55 -23.93 23.05
N ARG A 241 8.51 -22.97 23.98
CA ARG A 241 8.36 -21.54 23.64
C ARG A 241 9.56 -21.00 22.85
N LEU A 242 10.78 -21.37 23.24
CA LEU A 242 12.00 -20.99 22.54
C LEU A 242 11.99 -21.51 21.09
N GLU A 243 11.67 -22.78 20.89
CA GLU A 243 11.62 -23.36 19.54
C GLU A 243 10.52 -22.73 18.69
N LEU A 244 9.35 -22.43 19.28
CA LEU A 244 8.31 -21.67 18.60
C LEU A 244 8.79 -20.25 18.22
N ALA A 245 9.47 -19.55 19.12
CA ALA A 245 9.98 -18.21 18.87
C ALA A 245 11.04 -18.21 17.74
N LYS A 246 11.95 -19.18 17.73
CA LYS A 246 12.92 -19.39 16.65
C LYS A 246 12.24 -19.70 15.32
N GLU A 247 11.19 -20.51 15.33
CA GLU A 247 10.44 -20.82 14.11
C GLU A 247 9.67 -19.60 13.58
N GLN A 248 9.05 -18.81 14.47
CA GLN A 248 8.42 -17.54 14.09
C GLN A 248 9.43 -16.55 13.50
N TYR A 249 10.62 -16.44 14.12
CA TYR A 249 11.72 -15.65 13.59
C TYR A 249 12.13 -16.15 12.19
N ARG A 250 12.29 -17.46 12.01
CA ARG A 250 12.66 -18.07 10.73
C ARG A 250 11.61 -17.82 9.65
N VAL A 251 10.33 -17.89 9.98
CA VAL A 251 9.24 -17.61 9.04
C VAL A 251 9.22 -16.12 8.65
N ALA A 252 9.47 -15.20 9.59
CA ALA A 252 9.45 -13.77 9.33
C ALA A 252 10.67 -13.28 8.52
N THR A 253 11.86 -13.79 8.85
CA THR A 253 13.15 -13.32 8.30
C THR A 253 13.70 -14.20 7.17
N GLY A 254 13.26 -15.45 7.08
CA GLY A 254 13.89 -16.47 6.24
C GLY A 254 15.23 -16.98 6.78
N LEU A 255 15.65 -16.57 7.98
CA LEU A 255 16.94 -16.88 8.57
C LEU A 255 16.81 -17.87 9.73
N VAL A 256 17.78 -18.78 9.85
CA VAL A 256 17.92 -19.58 11.08
C VAL A 256 18.53 -18.66 12.14
N TYR A 257 17.93 -18.65 13.33
CA TYR A 257 18.46 -17.86 14.44
C TYR A 257 19.86 -18.32 14.81
N ASP A 258 20.77 -17.35 14.94
CA ASP A 258 22.06 -17.48 15.60
C ASP A 258 22.20 -16.34 16.62
N ASN A 259 23.15 -16.46 17.54
CA ASN A 259 23.39 -15.45 18.56
C ASN A 259 23.61 -14.06 17.92
N VAL A 260 22.87 -13.08 18.41
CA VAL A 260 22.98 -11.68 17.95
C VAL A 260 24.15 -11.02 18.68
N LYS A 261 25.02 -10.33 17.94
CA LYS A 261 26.09 -9.49 18.51
C LYS A 261 25.96 -8.05 18.04
N ASN A 262 26.64 -7.14 18.76
CA ASN A 262 26.81 -5.74 18.40
C ASN A 262 25.50 -4.99 18.15
N ILE A 263 24.56 -5.06 19.09
CA ILE A 263 23.32 -4.28 19.02
C ILE A 263 23.66 -2.78 19.20
N PRO A 264 23.38 -1.92 18.22
CA PRO A 264 23.72 -0.51 18.30
C PRO A 264 22.89 0.22 19.36
N LEU A 265 23.45 1.30 19.90
CA LEU A 265 22.71 2.20 20.77
C LEU A 265 21.62 2.92 19.96
N PRO A 266 20.36 2.95 20.44
CA PRO A 266 19.26 3.57 19.74
C PRO A 266 19.35 5.10 19.76
N LYS A 267 18.93 5.74 18.67
CA LYS A 267 18.86 7.20 18.57
C LYS A 267 17.47 7.70 18.96
N LEU A 268 17.34 8.18 20.19
CA LEU A 268 16.04 8.52 20.81
C LEU A 268 15.75 10.02 20.93
N ASP A 269 16.29 10.82 20.01
CA ASP A 269 15.98 12.25 19.94
C ASP A 269 14.67 12.47 19.18
N PHE A 270 13.64 12.94 19.88
CA PHE A 270 12.32 13.16 19.30
C PHE A 270 11.81 14.57 19.60
N THR A 271 11.51 15.31 18.52
CA THR A 271 10.81 16.59 18.58
C THR A 271 9.57 16.47 17.70
N PRO A 272 8.35 16.60 18.27
CA PRO A 272 7.11 16.54 17.49
C PRO A 272 7.06 17.63 16.42
N LEU A 273 6.50 17.30 15.27
CA LEU A 273 6.27 18.24 14.17
C LEU A 273 5.10 19.14 14.50
N THR A 274 5.26 20.46 14.34
CA THR A 274 4.21 21.44 14.63
C THR A 274 2.97 21.29 13.72
N GLY A 275 3.15 20.74 12.51
CA GLY A 275 2.08 20.48 11.55
C GLY A 275 1.52 19.05 11.57
N GLY A 276 2.00 18.19 12.47
CA GLY A 276 1.70 16.76 12.44
C GLY A 276 2.55 15.98 11.43
N ASN A 277 2.24 14.70 11.29
CA ASN A 277 2.91 13.76 10.38
C ASN A 277 2.13 13.57 9.06
N THR A 278 2.58 12.68 8.18
CA THR A 278 1.91 12.44 6.88
C THR A 278 0.45 12.02 7.05
N SER A 279 0.08 11.33 8.14
CA SER A 279 -1.33 11.00 8.42
C SER A 279 -2.19 12.26 8.62
N VAL A 280 -1.67 13.25 9.36
CA VAL A 280 -2.33 14.56 9.54
C VAL A 280 -2.41 15.30 8.20
N LEU A 281 -1.33 15.31 7.42
CA LEU A 281 -1.30 15.93 6.10
C LEU A 281 -2.30 15.26 5.13
N LEU A 282 -2.45 13.94 5.16
CA LEU A 282 -3.44 13.22 4.35
C LEU A 282 -4.87 13.62 4.70
N LYS A 283 -5.16 13.86 5.98
CA LYS A 283 -6.45 14.38 6.44
C LYS A 283 -6.65 15.84 6.03
N GLN A 284 -5.59 16.65 6.03
CA GLN A 284 -5.62 18.00 5.49
C GLN A 284 -5.95 18.01 3.99
N VAL A 285 -5.28 17.16 3.19
CA VAL A 285 -5.55 17.03 1.75
C VAL A 285 -6.97 16.50 1.52
N ALA A 286 -7.47 15.58 2.34
CA ALA A 286 -8.85 15.12 2.25
C ALA A 286 -9.86 16.25 2.52
N TRP A 287 -9.57 17.14 3.47
CA TRP A 287 -10.36 18.34 3.70
C TRP A 287 -10.32 19.30 2.50
N GLN A 288 -9.16 19.51 1.88
CA GLN A 288 -9.03 20.31 0.66
C GLN A 288 -9.80 19.72 -0.52
N ILE A 289 -9.76 18.38 -0.70
CA ILE A 289 -10.57 17.68 -1.72
C ILE A 289 -12.06 17.91 -1.47
N ALA A 290 -12.52 17.81 -0.22
CA ALA A 290 -13.92 18.04 0.11
C ALA A 290 -14.34 19.50 -0.16
N GLN A 291 -13.47 20.47 0.13
CA GLN A 291 -13.69 21.88 -0.21
C GLN A 291 -13.79 22.08 -1.72
N GLU A 292 -12.89 21.46 -2.49
CA GLU A 292 -12.91 21.56 -3.94
C GLU A 292 -14.16 20.87 -4.53
N ASP A 293 -14.58 19.72 -4.01
CA ASP A 293 -15.85 19.08 -4.40
C ASP A 293 -17.06 19.98 -4.16
N TYR A 294 -17.10 20.68 -3.02
CA TYR A 294 -18.16 21.64 -2.71
C TYR A 294 -18.14 22.83 -3.67
N GLU A 295 -16.99 23.44 -3.90
CA GLU A 295 -16.85 24.59 -4.80
C GLU A 295 -17.14 24.21 -6.25
N LEU A 296 -16.67 23.05 -6.74
CA LEU A 296 -16.98 22.58 -8.10
C LEU A 296 -18.48 22.36 -8.29
N GLU A 297 -19.18 21.76 -7.32
CA GLU A 297 -20.62 21.53 -7.43
C GLU A 297 -21.42 22.84 -7.34
N LYS A 298 -21.02 23.75 -6.44
CA LYS A 298 -21.57 25.11 -6.39
C LYS A 298 -21.39 25.83 -7.72
N THR A 299 -20.20 25.71 -8.30
CA THR A 299 -19.86 26.30 -9.59
C THR A 299 -20.74 25.74 -10.71
N LYS A 300 -21.05 24.44 -10.75
CA LYS A 300 -22.01 23.87 -11.74
C LYS A 300 -23.38 24.54 -11.69
N THR A 301 -23.82 24.97 -10.50
CA THR A 301 -25.11 25.66 -10.35
C THR A 301 -25.06 27.13 -10.77
N GLU A 302 -23.87 27.74 -10.81
CA GLU A 302 -23.67 29.16 -11.08
C GLU A 302 -23.10 29.44 -12.49
N THR A 303 -22.52 28.43 -13.15
CA THR A 303 -21.74 28.59 -14.37
C THR A 303 -22.45 28.14 -15.65
N SER A 304 -21.95 28.66 -16.77
CA SER A 304 -22.45 28.35 -18.11
C SER A 304 -21.42 27.56 -18.90
N LYS A 305 -21.86 26.56 -19.66
CA LYS A 305 -21.01 25.78 -20.57
C LYS A 305 -21.43 26.03 -22.01
N LEU A 306 -20.48 26.40 -22.87
CA LEU A 306 -20.67 26.53 -24.31
C LEU A 306 -19.86 25.47 -25.05
N VAL A 307 -20.54 24.52 -25.66
CA VAL A 307 -19.92 23.52 -26.53
C VAL A 307 -20.01 24.00 -27.97
N LEU A 308 -18.87 24.20 -28.62
CA LEU A 308 -18.79 24.40 -30.06
C LEU A 308 -18.46 23.07 -30.74
N ASN A 309 -19.17 22.76 -31.81
CA ASN A 309 -18.91 21.58 -32.61
C ASN A 309 -19.01 21.91 -34.09
N GLY A 310 -18.15 21.31 -34.90
CA GLY A 310 -18.18 21.44 -36.35
C GLY A 310 -17.91 20.10 -36.99
N THR A 311 -18.67 19.77 -38.04
CA THR A 311 -18.46 18.55 -38.82
C THR A 311 -18.51 18.88 -40.29
N GLY A 312 -17.43 18.59 -41.00
CA GLY A 312 -17.38 18.59 -42.46
C GLY A 312 -17.30 17.17 -42.98
N GLY A 313 -18.00 16.85 -44.06
CA GLY A 313 -17.94 15.55 -44.69
C GLY A 313 -18.16 15.61 -46.19
N VAL A 314 -17.58 14.66 -46.89
CA VAL A 314 -17.73 14.52 -48.33
C VAL A 314 -18.14 13.10 -48.64
N ARG A 315 -19.22 12.92 -49.39
CA ARG A 315 -19.63 11.61 -49.88
C ARG A 315 -19.11 11.43 -51.30
N VAL A 316 -18.30 10.40 -51.50
CA VAL A 316 -17.91 9.95 -52.84
C VAL A 316 -18.42 8.53 -53.08
N SER A 317 -18.83 8.26 -54.29
CA SER A 317 -19.29 6.95 -54.71
C SER A 317 -18.80 6.63 -56.11
N LYS A 318 -18.44 5.39 -56.35
CA LYS A 318 -18.06 4.88 -57.66
C LYS A 318 -18.91 3.66 -57.97
N LYS A 319 -19.50 3.62 -59.16
CA LYS A 319 -20.22 2.46 -59.67
C LYS A 319 -19.40 1.81 -60.78
N ASP A 320 -19.06 0.53 -60.64
CA ASP A 320 -18.32 -0.26 -61.65
C ASP A 320 -17.04 0.43 -62.16
N ASN A 321 -16.90 0.56 -63.49
CA ASN A 321 -15.79 1.24 -64.18
C ASN A 321 -16.08 2.72 -64.46
N GLU A 322 -17.16 3.29 -63.91
CA GLU A 322 -17.45 4.71 -64.05
C GLU A 322 -16.40 5.56 -63.31
N GLN A 323 -16.28 6.82 -63.70
CA GLN A 323 -15.47 7.77 -62.92
C GLN A 323 -16.07 7.92 -61.51
N THR A 324 -15.22 8.17 -60.52
CA THR A 324 -15.67 8.46 -59.16
C THR A 324 -16.60 9.66 -59.18
N THR A 325 -17.84 9.46 -58.75
CA THR A 325 -18.84 10.51 -58.68
C THR A 325 -18.82 11.12 -57.29
N TYR A 326 -18.72 12.43 -57.24
CA TYR A 326 -18.92 13.20 -56.03
C TYR A 326 -20.42 13.30 -55.74
N ALA A 327 -20.88 12.61 -54.70
CA ALA A 327 -22.30 12.50 -54.35
C ALA A 327 -22.76 13.63 -53.41
N GLY A 328 -21.84 14.49 -52.97
CA GLY A 328 -22.14 15.74 -52.27
C GLY A 328 -21.33 15.95 -51.01
N GLY A 329 -21.13 17.22 -50.68
CA GLY A 329 -20.50 17.66 -49.44
C GLY A 329 -21.53 18.14 -48.43
N GLN A 330 -21.19 17.98 -47.15
CA GLN A 330 -21.93 18.55 -46.05
C GLN A 330 -20.96 19.26 -45.09
N VAL A 331 -21.35 20.44 -44.62
CA VAL A 331 -20.61 21.15 -43.57
C VAL A 331 -21.62 21.66 -42.56
N PHE A 332 -21.39 21.38 -41.29
CA PHE A 332 -22.18 21.86 -40.17
C PHE A 332 -21.29 22.51 -39.13
N ALA A 333 -21.79 23.57 -38.53
CA ALA A 333 -21.26 24.16 -37.31
C ALA A 333 -22.42 24.34 -36.33
N GLY A 334 -22.16 24.01 -35.07
CA GLY A 334 -23.12 24.04 -33.99
C GLY A 334 -22.50 24.65 -32.74
N ALA A 335 -23.39 25.20 -31.92
CA ALA A 335 -23.08 25.69 -30.60
C ALA A 335 -24.21 25.28 -29.66
N THR A 336 -23.86 24.76 -28.50
CA THR A 336 -24.82 24.47 -27.42
C THR A 336 -24.40 25.25 -26.17
N LEU A 337 -25.23 26.19 -25.75
CA LEU A 337 -25.09 26.87 -24.46
C LEU A 337 -25.97 26.15 -23.45
N THR A 338 -25.37 25.64 -22.39
CA THR A 338 -26.05 25.01 -21.26
C THR A 338 -25.81 25.85 -20.01
N GLN A 339 -26.90 26.20 -19.34
CA GLN A 339 -26.94 26.82 -18.02
C GLN A 339 -27.81 25.97 -17.09
N ASN A 340 -27.82 26.33 -15.81
CA ASN A 340 -28.40 25.53 -14.73
C ASN A 340 -29.85 25.06 -15.00
N ASN A 341 -30.69 25.92 -15.57
CA ASN A 341 -32.11 25.63 -15.83
C ASN A 341 -32.50 25.60 -17.31
N PHE A 342 -31.58 25.83 -18.24
CA PHE A 342 -31.88 25.76 -19.68
C PHE A 342 -30.67 25.32 -20.51
N SER A 343 -30.95 24.74 -21.67
CA SER A 343 -29.96 24.51 -22.72
C SER A 343 -30.52 25.01 -24.04
N VAL A 344 -29.77 25.86 -24.73
CA VAL A 344 -30.10 26.37 -26.07
C VAL A 344 -29.01 25.90 -27.01
N TYR A 345 -29.42 25.32 -28.14
CA TYR A 345 -28.50 24.93 -29.19
C TYR A 345 -28.91 25.54 -30.52
N GLY A 346 -27.90 25.90 -31.31
CA GLY A 346 -28.04 26.35 -32.69
C GLY A 346 -27.08 25.56 -33.56
N GLN A 347 -27.56 25.07 -34.70
CA GLN A 347 -26.74 24.41 -35.71
C GLN A 347 -27.07 25.01 -37.07
N ALA A 348 -26.04 25.40 -37.80
CA ALA A 348 -26.13 25.83 -39.18
C ALA A 348 -25.31 24.89 -40.05
N GLY A 349 -25.78 24.62 -41.25
CA GLY A 349 -25.01 23.85 -42.21
C GLY A 349 -25.57 23.90 -43.60
N VAL A 350 -24.84 23.29 -44.51
CA VAL A 350 -25.20 23.18 -45.92
C VAL A 350 -24.92 21.76 -46.35
N SER A 351 -25.91 21.12 -46.97
CA SER A 351 -25.79 19.80 -47.59
C SER A 351 -25.90 19.91 -49.12
N ASN A 352 -25.54 18.84 -49.83
CA ASN A 352 -25.51 18.80 -51.30
C ASN A 352 -24.58 19.86 -51.92
N LEU A 353 -23.51 20.23 -51.21
CA LEU A 353 -22.46 21.05 -51.82
C LEU A 353 -21.89 20.26 -53.00
N GLY A 354 -21.68 20.90 -54.15
CA GLY A 354 -20.96 20.37 -55.33
C GLY A 354 -21.65 19.27 -56.16
N THR A 355 -22.92 18.94 -55.93
CA THR A 355 -23.66 17.88 -56.65
C THR A 355 -24.33 18.32 -57.96
N GLY A 356 -24.16 19.58 -58.37
CA GLY A 356 -24.89 20.16 -59.51
C GLY A 356 -26.37 20.46 -59.22
N THR A 357 -26.89 20.03 -58.07
CA THR A 357 -28.17 20.46 -57.50
C THR A 357 -27.97 21.64 -56.56
N SER A 358 -29.04 22.41 -56.28
CA SER A 358 -28.96 23.56 -55.37
C SER A 358 -28.53 23.13 -53.97
N ALA A 359 -27.45 23.73 -53.47
CA ALA A 359 -27.01 23.55 -52.09
C ALA A 359 -28.17 23.83 -51.12
N THR A 360 -28.36 22.95 -50.14
CA THR A 360 -29.51 23.03 -49.21
C THR A 360 -29.02 23.57 -47.87
N PRO A 361 -29.21 24.88 -47.59
CA PRO A 361 -28.89 25.42 -46.28
C PRO A 361 -29.90 24.93 -45.24
N THR A 362 -29.42 24.59 -44.05
CA THR A 362 -30.23 24.18 -42.92
C THR A 362 -29.80 24.98 -41.69
N VAL A 363 -30.75 25.57 -40.99
CA VAL A 363 -30.54 26.19 -39.68
C VAL A 363 -31.55 25.58 -38.72
N THR A 364 -31.04 24.99 -37.64
CA THR A 364 -31.84 24.42 -36.56
C THR A 364 -31.51 25.17 -35.29
N ILE A 365 -32.53 25.74 -34.65
CA ILE A 365 -32.41 26.33 -33.33
C ILE A 365 -33.39 25.59 -32.44
N GLY A 366 -32.90 25.11 -31.31
CA GLY A 366 -33.72 24.40 -30.34
C GLY A 366 -33.25 24.68 -28.93
N GLY A 367 -34.06 24.27 -27.98
CA GLY A 367 -33.68 24.40 -26.59
C GLY A 367 -34.59 23.61 -25.68
N THR A 368 -34.14 23.44 -24.45
CA THR A 368 -34.87 22.82 -23.37
C THR A 368 -34.76 23.70 -22.13
N TRP A 369 -35.78 23.69 -21.30
CA TRP A 369 -35.78 24.38 -20.01
C TRP A 369 -36.34 23.42 -18.94
N ARG A 370 -35.95 23.61 -17.68
CA ARG A 370 -36.34 22.76 -16.55
C ARG A 370 -37.09 23.56 -15.48
N ASN A 371 -37.99 22.89 -14.74
CA ASN A 371 -38.83 23.48 -13.67
C ASN A 371 -38.28 23.15 -12.25
N GLN A 372 -38.73 23.89 -11.23
CA GLN A 372 -38.25 24.00 -9.84
C GLN A 372 -37.79 22.74 -9.08
N VAL A 373 -38.29 21.54 -9.39
CA VAL A 373 -37.97 20.30 -8.63
C VAL A 373 -36.47 19.95 -8.64
N THR A 374 -35.74 20.37 -9.69
CA THR A 374 -34.29 20.14 -9.78
C THR A 374 -33.50 21.06 -8.83
N ALA A 375 -34.00 22.27 -8.56
CA ALA A 375 -33.33 23.23 -7.69
C ALA A 375 -33.28 22.77 -6.22
N GLU A 376 -34.31 22.07 -5.73
CA GLU A 376 -34.29 21.48 -4.38
C GLU A 376 -33.31 20.31 -4.28
N SER A 377 -33.20 19.47 -5.32
CA SER A 377 -32.23 18.38 -5.39
C SER A 377 -30.79 18.90 -5.40
N ASP A 378 -30.52 19.96 -6.16
CA ASP A 378 -29.19 20.58 -6.22
C ASP A 378 -28.85 21.25 -4.88
N GLN A 379 -29.82 21.90 -4.22
CA GLN A 379 -29.64 22.45 -2.87
C GLN A 379 -29.36 21.36 -1.81
N ILE A 380 -30.04 20.22 -1.88
CA ILE A 380 -29.76 19.08 -0.99
C ILE A 380 -28.35 18.54 -1.22
N THR A 381 -27.94 18.41 -2.49
CA THR A 381 -26.60 17.94 -2.86
C THR A 381 -25.53 18.90 -2.32
N LEU A 382 -25.74 20.21 -2.47
CA LEU A 382 -24.82 21.22 -1.96
C LEU A 382 -24.71 21.19 -0.43
N LYS A 383 -25.84 21.02 0.29
CA LYS A 383 -25.84 20.82 1.75
C LYS A 383 -25.14 19.53 2.18
N GLN A 384 -25.26 18.45 1.41
CA GLN A 384 -24.54 17.20 1.67
C GLN A 384 -23.03 17.39 1.52
N LEU A 385 -22.58 18.14 0.50
CA LEU A 385 -21.17 18.47 0.30
C LEU A 385 -20.64 19.40 1.40
N GLU A 386 -21.42 20.40 1.81
CA GLU A 386 -21.08 21.27 2.95
C GLU A 386 -20.89 20.45 4.23
N ASN A 387 -21.79 19.50 4.52
CA ASN A 387 -21.63 18.58 5.63
C ASN A 387 -20.37 17.71 5.49
N LYS A 388 -20.01 17.27 4.28
CA LYS A 388 -18.77 16.51 4.05
C LYS A 388 -17.52 17.37 4.30
N VAL A 389 -17.52 18.64 3.93
CA VAL A 389 -16.43 19.58 4.25
C VAL A 389 -16.26 19.68 5.76
N LEU A 390 -17.37 19.86 6.50
CA LEU A 390 -17.33 19.94 7.97
C LEU A 390 -16.81 18.64 8.60
N ILE A 391 -17.28 17.47 8.14
CA ILE A 391 -16.79 16.17 8.60
C ILE A 391 -15.28 16.03 8.33
N ALA A 392 -14.83 16.37 7.12
CA ALA A 392 -13.40 16.28 6.77
C ALA A 392 -12.53 17.24 7.61
N GLN A 393 -13.06 18.41 7.96
CA GLN A 393 -12.41 19.34 8.87
C GLN A 393 -12.31 18.77 10.31
N LEU A 394 -13.38 18.15 10.81
CA LEU A 394 -13.36 17.48 12.12
C LEU A 394 -12.35 16.33 12.13
N ASP A 395 -12.33 15.50 11.10
CA ASP A 395 -11.35 14.42 10.89
C ASP A 395 -9.90 14.92 10.93
N TYR A 396 -9.63 16.09 10.33
CA TYR A 396 -8.32 16.73 10.37
C TYR A 396 -7.94 17.20 11.79
N ASN A 397 -8.86 17.85 12.50
CA ASN A 397 -8.65 18.28 13.89
C ASN A 397 -8.43 17.09 14.85
N ASP A 398 -9.18 16.01 14.65
CA ASP A 398 -9.03 14.76 15.39
C ASP A 398 -7.67 14.11 15.11
N ALA A 399 -7.19 14.16 13.86
CA ALA A 399 -5.87 13.67 13.49
C ALA A 399 -4.74 14.46 14.17
N ILE A 400 -4.83 15.79 14.25
CA ILE A 400 -3.87 16.63 15.00
C ILE A 400 -3.87 16.24 16.48
N THR A 401 -5.06 16.07 17.07
CA THR A 401 -5.20 15.72 18.49
C THR A 401 -4.61 14.34 18.77
N SER A 402 -4.93 13.36 17.92
CA SER A 402 -4.39 11.99 18.00
C SER A 402 -2.87 11.97 17.84
N TYR A 403 -2.32 12.75 16.91
CA TYR A 403 -0.88 12.91 16.74
C TYR A 403 -0.23 13.47 18.00
N THR A 404 -0.81 14.51 18.59
CA THR A 404 -0.30 15.16 19.81
C THR A 404 -0.27 14.18 20.99
N ILE A 405 -1.34 13.42 21.19
CA ILE A 405 -1.43 12.38 22.23
C ILE A 405 -0.37 11.30 21.98
N THR A 406 -0.26 10.80 20.75
CA THR A 406 0.70 9.75 20.38
C THR A 406 2.14 10.23 20.57
N ALA A 407 2.44 11.47 20.20
CA ALA A 407 3.75 12.09 20.42
C ALA A 407 4.08 12.20 21.92
N GLY A 408 3.12 12.62 22.76
CA GLY A 408 3.30 12.65 24.21
C GLY A 408 3.54 11.25 24.81
N ASN A 409 2.81 10.23 24.33
CA ASN A 409 3.03 8.85 24.75
C ASN A 409 4.42 8.35 24.34
N LEU A 410 4.89 8.67 23.13
CA LEU A 410 6.23 8.31 22.67
C LEU A 410 7.32 8.97 23.52
N GLN A 411 7.15 10.24 23.90
CA GLN A 411 8.07 10.92 24.83
C GLN A 411 8.13 10.22 26.18
N ASN A 412 6.99 9.79 26.73
CA ASN A 412 6.94 9.02 27.96
C ASN A 412 7.62 7.64 27.82
N SER A 413 7.41 6.95 26.69
CA SER A 413 8.09 5.68 26.41
C SER A 413 9.60 5.84 26.29
N ILE A 414 10.09 6.92 25.66
CA ILE A 414 11.52 7.25 25.59
C ILE A 414 12.08 7.50 26.99
N ALA A 415 11.39 8.27 27.83
CA ALA A 415 11.81 8.53 29.21
C ALA A 415 11.86 7.23 30.02
N SER A 416 10.80 6.41 29.94
CA SER A 416 10.73 5.12 30.63
C SER A 416 11.83 4.16 30.17
N TRP A 417 12.19 4.18 28.89
CA TRP A 417 13.30 3.38 28.38
C TRP A 417 14.64 3.85 28.95
N LYS A 418 14.89 5.18 28.97
CA LYS A 418 16.13 5.75 29.53
C LYS A 418 16.30 5.39 31.01
N ASP A 419 15.22 5.47 31.78
CA ASP A 419 15.23 5.08 33.20
C ASP A 419 15.51 3.58 33.38
N LYS A 420 14.88 2.73 32.57
CA LYS A 420 15.10 1.28 32.60
C LYS A 420 16.54 0.91 32.21
N ASP A 421 17.07 1.54 31.17
CA ASP A 421 18.45 1.31 30.73
C ASP A 421 19.45 1.70 31.82
N ALA A 422 19.26 2.86 32.46
CA ALA A 422 20.07 3.29 33.60
C ALA A 422 19.99 2.31 34.80
N GLN A 423 18.79 1.77 35.10
CA GLN A 423 18.62 0.76 36.14
C GLN A 423 19.35 -0.54 35.81
N ILE A 424 19.31 -0.99 34.56
CA ILE A 424 20.04 -2.20 34.11
C ILE A 424 21.55 -1.99 34.27
N GLN A 425 22.08 -0.82 33.91
CA GLN A 425 23.51 -0.52 34.09
C GLN A 425 23.93 -0.55 35.57
N ILE A 426 23.12 0.03 36.46
CA ILE A 426 23.37 0.00 37.92
C ILE A 426 23.31 -1.44 38.44
N GLN A 427 22.31 -2.21 38.03
CA GLN A 427 22.14 -3.61 38.44
C GLN A 427 23.30 -4.48 37.97
N SER A 428 23.76 -4.28 36.73
CA SER A 428 24.88 -5.00 36.15
C SER A 428 26.19 -4.72 36.90
N ASP A 429 26.48 -3.44 37.21
CA ASP A 429 27.65 -3.08 38.03
C ASP A 429 27.57 -3.69 39.44
N TYR A 430 26.38 -3.70 40.05
CA TYR A 430 26.15 -4.36 41.33
C TYR A 430 26.39 -5.88 41.27
N ASN A 431 25.84 -6.56 40.27
CA ASN A 431 25.97 -8.01 40.10
C ASN A 431 27.43 -8.42 39.81
N LEU A 432 28.16 -7.63 39.02
CA LEU A 432 29.60 -7.83 38.81
C LEU A 432 30.39 -7.71 40.11
N LYS A 433 30.13 -6.68 40.92
CA LYS A 433 30.76 -6.52 42.25
C LYS A 433 30.39 -7.65 43.20
N SER A 434 29.14 -8.12 43.15
CA SER A 434 28.66 -9.25 43.94
C SER A 434 29.38 -10.55 43.56
N LEU A 435 29.59 -10.77 42.25
CA LEU A 435 30.36 -11.91 41.75
C LEU A 435 31.80 -11.88 42.25
N ASP A 436 32.48 -10.74 42.15
CA ASP A 436 33.85 -10.58 42.65
C ASP A 436 33.93 -10.80 44.17
N TYR A 437 32.97 -10.28 44.93
CA TYR A 437 32.88 -10.50 46.36
C TYR A 437 32.67 -11.98 46.73
N SER A 438 31.76 -12.66 46.04
CA SER A 438 31.51 -14.10 46.23
C SER A 438 32.74 -14.95 45.90
N ARG A 439 33.47 -14.61 44.83
CA ARG A 439 34.74 -15.28 44.48
C ARG A 439 35.80 -15.08 45.55
N ASN A 440 35.92 -13.87 46.10
CA ASN A 440 36.85 -13.56 47.19
C ASN A 440 36.51 -14.32 48.48
N LEU A 441 35.23 -14.36 48.88
CA LEU A 441 34.79 -15.14 50.05
C LEU A 441 35.07 -16.63 49.89
N LEU A 442 34.83 -17.19 48.70
CA LEU A 442 35.14 -18.59 48.41
C LEU A 442 36.65 -18.86 48.54
N ALA A 443 37.50 -17.96 48.02
CA ALA A 443 38.95 -18.11 48.08
C ALA A 443 39.51 -18.12 49.52
N VAL A 444 38.88 -17.41 50.45
CA VAL A 444 39.24 -17.41 51.87
C VAL A 444 38.46 -18.44 52.71
N GLY A 445 37.67 -19.30 52.08
CA GLY A 445 36.92 -20.38 52.74
C GLY A 445 35.67 -19.93 53.51
N LEU A 446 35.21 -18.70 53.30
CA LEU A 446 34.01 -18.13 53.93
C LEU A 446 32.78 -18.11 53.01
N GLY A 447 32.95 -18.47 51.73
CA GLY A 447 31.89 -18.55 50.73
C GLY A 447 31.63 -19.97 50.24
N THR A 448 30.55 -20.15 49.48
CA THR A 448 30.18 -21.42 48.84
C THR A 448 30.32 -21.34 47.33
N GLN A 449 30.54 -22.49 46.70
CA GLN A 449 30.61 -22.58 45.24
C GLN A 449 29.25 -22.24 44.58
N ASP A 450 28.15 -22.53 45.28
CA ASP A 450 26.79 -22.12 44.89
C ASP A 450 26.63 -20.60 44.85
N ALA A 451 27.16 -19.86 45.84
CA ALA A 451 27.05 -18.40 45.87
C ALA A 451 27.81 -17.74 44.70
N VAL A 452 28.91 -18.34 44.25
CA VAL A 452 29.63 -17.90 43.04
C VAL A 452 28.81 -18.22 41.79
N ALA A 453 28.29 -19.45 41.67
CA ALA A 453 27.47 -19.85 40.53
C ALA A 453 26.19 -18.99 40.38
N ASP A 454 25.52 -18.68 41.49
CA ASP A 454 24.35 -17.80 41.51
C ASP A 454 24.71 -16.39 41.02
N ALA A 455 25.84 -15.84 41.46
CA ALA A 455 26.30 -14.53 41.00
C ALA A 455 26.74 -14.51 39.53
N GLU A 456 27.35 -15.59 39.02
CA GLU A 456 27.69 -15.72 37.59
C GLU A 456 26.45 -15.76 36.71
N ILE A 457 25.39 -16.43 37.18
CA ILE A 457 24.10 -16.48 36.49
C ILE A 457 23.45 -15.09 36.44
N LEU A 458 23.51 -14.30 37.52
CA LEU A 458 23.00 -12.92 37.53
C LEU A 458 23.72 -12.05 36.51
N VAL A 459 25.06 -12.09 36.46
CA VAL A 459 25.85 -11.35 35.45
C VAL A 459 25.46 -11.78 34.03
N ARG A 460 25.27 -13.08 33.79
CA ARG A 460 24.83 -13.57 32.48
C ARG A 460 23.41 -13.11 32.14
N GLN A 461 22.51 -13.00 33.12
CA GLN A 461 21.16 -12.46 32.92
C GLN A 461 21.18 -10.97 32.57
N ASP A 462 22.13 -10.21 33.11
CA ASP A 462 22.30 -8.79 32.79
C ASP A 462 22.67 -8.58 31.31
N GLU A 463 23.48 -9.47 30.72
CA GLU A 463 23.79 -9.43 29.27
C GLU A 463 22.52 -9.54 28.41
N TYR A 464 21.59 -10.43 28.80
CA TYR A 464 20.29 -10.54 28.13
C TYR A 464 19.42 -9.30 28.36
N ASP A 465 19.38 -8.78 29.58
CA ASP A 465 18.59 -7.57 29.89
C ASP A 465 19.09 -6.36 29.11
N GLN A 466 20.41 -6.21 28.97
CA GLN A 466 21.00 -5.16 28.15
C GLN A 466 20.64 -5.34 26.67
N ALA A 467 20.79 -6.54 26.12
CA ALA A 467 20.43 -6.83 24.73
C ALA A 467 18.94 -6.56 24.44
N ILE A 468 18.06 -7.01 25.35
CA ILE A 468 16.61 -6.77 25.27
C ILE A 468 16.30 -5.27 25.41
N SER A 469 16.96 -4.55 26.31
CA SER A 469 16.82 -3.10 26.47
C SER A 469 17.16 -2.37 25.17
N LEU A 470 18.32 -2.68 24.58
CA LEU A 470 18.75 -2.06 23.32
C LEU A 470 17.79 -2.34 22.16
N LEU A 471 17.31 -3.58 22.00
CA LEU A 471 16.31 -3.92 20.98
C LEU A 471 14.99 -3.18 21.19
N ASN A 472 14.50 -3.06 22.43
CA ASN A 472 13.32 -2.25 22.74
C ASN A 472 13.54 -0.76 22.37
N GLY A 473 14.75 -0.25 22.58
CA GLY A 473 15.12 1.10 22.17
C GLY A 473 15.15 1.27 20.65
N LEU A 474 15.59 0.27 19.89
CA LEU A 474 15.54 0.31 18.42
C LEU A 474 14.11 0.25 17.88
N VAL A 475 13.19 -0.43 18.58
CA VAL A 475 11.74 -0.33 18.29
C VAL A 475 11.24 1.10 18.51
N LEU A 476 11.65 1.77 19.59
CA LEU A 476 11.32 3.18 19.81
C LEU A 476 11.92 4.10 18.75
N GLU A 477 13.15 3.85 18.30
CA GLU A 477 13.78 4.59 17.20
C GLU A 477 12.95 4.49 15.91
N ASN A 478 12.44 3.29 15.60
CA ASN A 478 11.58 3.11 14.43
C ASN A 478 10.21 3.78 14.61
N GLN A 479 9.65 3.80 15.82
CA GLN A 479 8.45 4.59 16.12
C GLN A 479 8.68 6.10 15.95
N ILE A 480 9.85 6.62 16.36
CA ILE A 480 10.25 8.01 16.13
C ILE A 480 10.28 8.30 14.63
N LYS A 481 10.96 7.46 13.84
CA LYS A 481 11.02 7.63 12.38
C LYS A 481 9.63 7.67 11.75
N THR A 482 8.73 6.75 12.15
CA THR A 482 7.33 6.75 11.68
C THR A 482 6.56 8.01 12.07
N MET A 483 6.81 8.57 13.26
CA MET A 483 6.16 9.80 13.72
C MET A 483 6.67 11.08 13.05
N LEU A 484 7.81 11.00 12.37
CA LEU A 484 8.43 12.11 11.63
C LEU A 484 8.16 12.04 10.11
N ILE A 485 7.51 10.97 9.64
CA ILE A 485 7.00 10.83 8.27
C ILE A 485 5.56 11.28 8.27
#